data_AF-A0A926SB02-F1
#
_entry.id   AF-A0A926SB02-F1
#
_cell.length_a   1.000
_cell.length_b   1.000
_cell.length_c   1.000
_cell.angle_alpha   90.00
_cell.angle_beta   90.00
_cell.angle_gamma   90.00
#
_symmetry.space_group_name_H-M   'P 1'
#
loop_
_entity.id
_entity.type
_entity.pdbx_description
1 polymer ?
#
loop_
_entity_poly.entity_id
_entity_poly.type
_entity_poly.pdbx_seq_one_letter_code
_entity_poly.pdbx_strand_id
1 'polypeptide(L)'
;MSYAIIETGGKQVRVEPGRFYDIELLPVEAEESITLESVLFVQHDGEVTIGQPFVEGATVEGTVMRHFRGRKVIVYKMKPKKKTRKKRGHRQEITRLMINSISMNGSILASTAAQQDETPTAYETTEAPKTEETAEAASE
;
A
#
# COMPACT_ATOMS: atom_id res chain seq x y z
N MET A 1 -14.37 15.33 0.40
CA MET A 1 -13.37 14.23 0.43
C MET A 1 -12.24 14.64 -0.47
N SER A 2 -11.04 14.81 0.05
CA SER A 2 -9.90 15.35 -0.71
C SER A 2 -9.07 14.23 -1.32
N TYR A 3 -8.68 14.36 -2.59
CA TYR A 3 -7.78 13.43 -3.27
C TYR A 3 -6.88 14.16 -4.25
N ALA A 4 -5.73 13.54 -4.55
CA ALA A 4 -4.81 14.01 -5.58
C ALA A 4 -4.57 12.90 -6.61
N ILE A 5 -4.15 13.29 -7.82
CA ILE A 5 -3.59 12.35 -8.80
C ILE A 5 -2.11 12.66 -8.91
N ILE A 6 -1.30 11.67 -8.55
CA ILE A 6 0.15 11.73 -8.62
C ILE A 6 0.66 10.92 -9.79
N GLU A 7 1.78 11.33 -10.36
CA GLU A 7 2.56 10.51 -11.27
C GLU A 7 3.74 9.88 -10.53
N THR A 8 3.82 8.56 -10.59
CA THR A 8 4.92 7.79 -9.99
C THR A 8 5.24 6.59 -10.88
N GLY A 9 6.52 6.31 -11.09
CA GLY A 9 6.96 5.16 -11.91
C GLY A 9 6.42 5.15 -13.34
N GLY A 10 6.03 6.31 -13.89
CA GLY A 10 5.42 6.45 -15.22
C GLY A 10 3.92 6.09 -15.28
N LYS A 11 3.25 6.00 -14.12
CA LYS A 11 1.80 5.77 -14.01
C LYS A 11 1.16 6.85 -13.16
N GLN A 12 -0.12 7.09 -13.42
CA GLN A 12 -0.95 7.99 -12.61
C GLN A 12 -1.78 7.19 -11.62
N VAL A 13 -1.74 7.60 -10.35
CA VAL A 13 -2.49 6.95 -9.27
C VAL A 13 -3.28 8.01 -8.50
N ARG A 14 -4.55 7.71 -8.24
CA ARG A 14 -5.39 8.50 -7.35
C ARG A 14 -5.05 8.16 -5.90
N VAL A 15 -4.70 9.17 -5.13
CA VAL A 15 -4.29 9.06 -3.74
C VAL A 15 -5.19 9.87 -2.82
N GLU A 16 -5.49 9.30 -1.66
CA GLU A 16 -6.26 9.90 -0.59
C GLU A 16 -5.41 9.84 0.69
N PRO A 17 -5.46 10.88 1.54
CA PRO A 17 -4.75 10.89 2.81
C PRO A 17 -5.28 9.77 3.74
N GLY A 18 -4.37 9.14 4.49
CA GLY A 18 -4.67 8.06 5.43
C GLY A 18 -4.80 6.68 4.81
N ARG A 19 -4.59 6.54 3.50
CA ARG A 19 -4.64 5.26 2.79
C ARG A 19 -3.25 4.83 2.32
N PHE A 20 -3.10 3.52 2.14
CA PHE A 20 -1.90 2.93 1.56
C PHE A 20 -2.13 2.58 0.09
N TYR A 21 -1.10 2.77 -0.73
CA TYR A 21 -1.07 2.46 -2.14
C TYR A 21 0.19 1.66 -2.47
N ASP A 22 0.02 0.66 -3.32
CA ASP A 22 1.12 -0.16 -3.83
C ASP A 22 1.59 0.44 -5.16
N ILE A 23 2.82 0.95 -5.18
CA ILE A 23 3.42 1.67 -6.31
C ILE A 23 4.76 1.04 -6.73
N GLU A 24 5.33 1.51 -7.84
CA GLU A 24 6.68 1.12 -8.27
C GLU A 24 7.75 1.29 -7.17
N LEU A 25 8.86 0.57 -7.33
CA LEU A 25 9.97 0.64 -6.38
C LEU A 25 10.54 2.06 -6.32
N LEU A 26 10.70 2.57 -5.09
CA LEU A 26 11.30 3.87 -4.79
C LEU A 26 12.69 3.65 -4.18
N PRO A 27 13.69 4.48 -4.50
CA PRO A 27 15.06 4.36 -3.97
C PRO A 27 15.19 5.02 -2.59
N VAL A 28 14.30 4.68 -1.67
CA VAL A 28 14.19 5.24 -0.32
C VAL A 28 14.10 4.08 0.65
N GLU A 29 14.60 4.21 1.88
CA GLU A 29 14.54 3.12 2.85
C GLU A 29 13.12 2.94 3.42
N ALA A 30 12.87 1.79 4.05
CA ALA A 30 11.61 1.56 4.74
C ALA A 30 11.50 2.48 5.97
N GLU A 31 10.28 2.90 6.29
CA GLU A 31 9.91 3.83 7.38
C GLU A 31 10.29 5.30 7.16
N GLU A 32 10.97 5.62 6.05
CA GLU A 32 11.32 6.99 5.71
C GLU A 32 10.13 7.74 5.06
N SER A 33 10.06 9.05 5.31
CA SER A 33 9.12 9.96 4.66
C SER A 33 9.62 10.41 3.29
N ILE A 34 8.75 10.40 2.29
CA ILE A 34 9.00 10.89 0.95
C ILE A 34 7.98 11.96 0.57
N THR A 35 8.46 13.02 -0.05
CA THR A 35 7.63 14.08 -0.63
C THR A 35 7.57 13.90 -2.15
N LEU A 36 6.36 13.81 -2.68
CA LEU A 36 6.09 13.68 -4.11
C LEU A 36 5.63 15.03 -4.67
N GLU A 37 6.46 15.60 -5.54
CA GLU A 37 6.20 16.89 -6.21
C GLU A 37 5.41 16.73 -7.53
N SER A 38 5.42 15.53 -8.12
CA SER A 38 4.76 15.23 -9.39
C SER A 38 3.24 15.04 -9.20
N VAL A 39 2.55 16.13 -8.89
CA VAL A 39 1.09 16.18 -8.69
C VAL A 39 0.42 16.82 -9.91
N LEU A 40 -0.54 16.13 -10.50
CA LEU A 40 -1.22 16.56 -11.73
C LEU A 40 -2.59 17.19 -11.45
N PHE A 41 -3.21 16.79 -10.35
CA PHE A 41 -4.57 17.14 -10.03
C PHE A 41 -4.77 17.11 -8.52
N VAL A 42 -5.49 18.11 -7.99
CA VAL A 42 -5.91 18.16 -6.60
C VAL A 42 -7.39 18.53 -6.56
N GLN A 43 -8.17 17.78 -5.78
CA GLN A 43 -9.55 18.13 -5.45
C GLN A 43 -9.69 18.25 -3.95
N HIS A 44 -10.22 19.39 -3.51
CA HIS A 44 -10.50 19.69 -2.10
C HIS A 44 -11.89 20.33 -2.01
N ASP A 45 -12.82 19.63 -1.36
CA ASP A 45 -14.16 20.13 -0.98
C ASP A 45 -14.94 20.90 -2.05
N GLY A 46 -14.77 20.48 -3.31
CA GLY A 46 -15.48 21.00 -4.48
C GLY A 46 -14.64 21.91 -5.36
N GLU A 47 -13.53 22.43 -4.84
CA GLU A 47 -12.51 23.12 -5.62
C GLU A 47 -11.60 22.10 -6.31
N VAL A 48 -11.36 22.33 -7.60
CA VAL A 48 -10.60 21.42 -8.47
C VAL A 48 -9.50 22.21 -9.14
N THR A 49 -8.26 21.82 -8.86
CA THR A 49 -7.07 22.41 -9.46
C THR A 49 -6.45 21.40 -10.41
N ILE A 50 -6.39 21.75 -11.69
CA ILE A 50 -5.83 20.92 -12.76
C ILE A 50 -4.49 21.51 -13.20
N GLY A 51 -3.45 20.69 -13.21
CA GLY A 51 -2.11 21.08 -13.63
C GLY A 51 -1.95 21.15 -15.14
N GLN A 52 -1.01 21.98 -15.60
CA GLN A 52 -0.59 22.08 -17.00
C GLN A 52 0.95 22.22 -17.05
N PRO A 53 1.75 21.13 -16.98
CA PRO A 53 1.41 19.72 -16.78
C PRO A 53 1.29 19.28 -15.31
N PHE A 54 1.91 19.99 -14.37
CA PHE A 54 1.82 19.76 -12.93
C PHE A 54 1.12 20.93 -12.25
N VAL A 55 0.62 20.72 -11.04
CA VAL A 55 0.07 21.79 -10.19
C VAL A 55 1.24 22.42 -9.42
N GLU A 56 1.56 23.68 -9.72
CA GLU A 56 2.63 24.40 -9.05
C GLU A 56 2.38 24.49 -7.54
N GLY A 57 3.40 24.10 -6.75
CA GLY A 57 3.36 24.13 -5.29
C GLY A 57 2.46 23.08 -4.63
N ALA A 58 1.92 22.12 -5.39
CA ALA A 58 1.26 20.95 -4.81
C ALA A 58 2.30 19.89 -4.44
N THR A 59 2.19 19.37 -3.22
CA THR A 59 3.04 18.28 -2.73
C THR A 59 2.21 17.24 -2.01
N VAL A 60 2.60 15.97 -2.16
CA VAL A 60 1.99 14.85 -1.43
C VAL A 60 3.06 14.22 -0.57
N GLU A 61 2.87 14.25 0.74
CA GLU A 61 3.79 13.61 1.68
C GLU A 61 3.29 12.21 2.02
N GLY A 62 4.18 11.24 2.00
CA GLY A 62 3.88 9.87 2.39
C GLY A 62 5.03 9.20 3.13
N THR A 63 4.71 8.15 3.87
CA THR A 63 5.68 7.30 4.54
C THR A 63 5.78 5.97 3.83
N VAL A 64 7.01 5.54 3.53
CA VAL A 64 7.29 4.24 2.96
C VAL A 64 7.07 3.19 4.06
N MET A 65 6.03 2.37 3.96
CA MET A 65 5.80 1.34 4.97
C MET A 65 6.77 0.17 4.81
N ARG A 66 6.93 -0.32 3.57
CA ARG A 66 7.80 -1.45 3.25
C ARG A 66 8.00 -1.61 1.75
N HIS A 67 9.10 -2.28 1.40
CA HIS A 67 9.30 -2.86 0.08
C HIS A 67 8.98 -4.35 0.09
N PHE A 68 8.29 -4.82 -0.93
CA PHE A 68 7.99 -6.24 -1.07
C PHE A 68 7.95 -6.66 -2.53
N ARG A 69 8.04 -7.98 -2.73
CA ARG A 69 7.94 -8.57 -4.05
C ARG A 69 6.50 -9.04 -4.29
N GLY A 70 5.91 -8.58 -5.38
CA GLY A 70 4.58 -8.95 -5.79
C GLY A 70 4.42 -10.44 -6.10
N ARG A 71 3.19 -10.80 -6.50
CA ARG A 71 2.85 -12.17 -6.88
C ARG A 71 3.73 -12.63 -8.04
N LYS A 72 4.17 -13.89 -8.00
CA LYS A 72 4.98 -14.48 -9.07
C LYS A 72 4.14 -14.64 -10.32
N VAL A 73 4.50 -13.92 -11.38
CA VAL A 73 3.95 -14.11 -12.72
C VAL A 73 4.81 -15.17 -13.42
N ILE A 74 4.16 -16.23 -13.91
CA ILE A 74 4.86 -17.31 -14.63
C ILE A 74 4.72 -17.05 -16.12
N VAL A 75 5.84 -16.76 -16.78
CA VAL A 75 5.92 -16.63 -18.23
C VAL A 75 6.34 -17.97 -18.81
N TYR A 76 5.39 -18.64 -19.48
CA TYR A 76 5.62 -19.89 -20.20
C TYR A 76 5.64 -19.65 -21.70
N LYS A 77 6.76 -19.96 -22.36
CA LYS A 77 6.93 -19.86 -23.81
C LYS A 77 7.17 -21.24 -24.38
N MET A 78 6.34 -21.67 -25.32
CA MET A 78 6.46 -22.95 -26.02
C MET A 78 6.39 -22.73 -27.53
N LYS A 79 7.29 -23.36 -28.28
CA LYS A 79 7.23 -23.39 -29.75
C LYS A 79 6.76 -24.77 -30.20
N PRO A 80 5.61 -24.90 -30.90
CA PRO A 80 5.10 -26.17 -31.39
C PRO A 80 6.12 -26.88 -32.30
N LYS A 81 6.22 -28.21 -32.19
CA LYS A 81 7.07 -29.06 -33.05
C LYS A 81 8.57 -28.72 -33.08
N LYS A 82 9.05 -27.79 -32.22
CA LYS A 82 10.47 -27.41 -32.09
C LYS A 82 11.11 -27.89 -30.78
N LYS A 83 10.42 -28.74 -30.01
CA LYS A 83 10.83 -29.24 -28.67
C LYS A 83 11.32 -28.16 -27.70
N THR A 84 10.98 -26.89 -27.95
CA THR A 84 11.43 -25.75 -27.13
C THR A 84 10.31 -25.33 -26.20
N ARG A 85 10.56 -25.42 -24.90
CA ARG A 85 9.71 -24.92 -23.82
C ARG A 85 10.58 -24.20 -22.80
N LYS A 86 10.20 -22.98 -22.42
CA LYS A 86 10.87 -22.17 -21.40
C LYS A 86 9.83 -21.68 -20.40
N LYS A 87 10.06 -21.93 -19.11
CA LYS A 87 9.24 -21.43 -18.00
C LYS A 87 10.11 -20.52 -17.15
N ARG A 88 9.77 -19.23 -17.07
CA ARG A 88 10.47 -18.26 -16.22
C ARG A 88 9.47 -17.61 -15.27
N GLY A 89 9.85 -17.41 -14.02
CA GLY A 89 9.10 -16.58 -13.09
C GLY A 89 9.60 -15.14 -13.12
N HIS A 90 8.69 -14.18 -13.06
CA HIS A 90 8.98 -12.79 -12.73
C HIS A 90 8.25 -12.42 -11.44
N ARG A 91 8.90 -11.64 -10.58
CA ARG A 91 8.29 -11.00 -9.42
C ARG A 91 8.68 -9.54 -9.46
N GLN A 92 7.68 -8.67 -9.56
CA GLN A 92 7.88 -7.24 -9.54
C GLN A 92 8.20 -6.77 -8.12
N GLU A 93 9.14 -5.85 -7.98
CA GLU A 93 9.41 -5.12 -6.74
C GLU A 93 8.47 -3.92 -6.66
N ILE A 94 7.84 -3.78 -5.49
CA ILE A 94 6.74 -2.85 -5.24
C ILE A 94 6.99 -2.21 -3.88
N THR A 95 6.67 -0.94 -3.76
CA THR A 95 6.70 -0.21 -2.49
C THR A 95 5.27 0.03 -2.02
N ARG A 96 5.00 -0.22 -0.73
CA ARG A 96 3.76 0.22 -0.10
C ARG A 96 3.97 1.60 0.51
N LEU A 97 3.30 2.59 -0.04
CA LEU A 97 3.36 3.97 0.41
C LEU A 97 2.06 4.32 1.16
N MET A 98 2.18 4.83 2.38
CA MET A 98 1.07 5.45 3.12
C MET A 98 1.08 6.95 2.84
N ILE A 99 -0.08 7.54 2.55
CA ILE A 99 -0.18 8.97 2.28
C ILE A 99 -0.56 9.69 3.56
N ASN A 100 0.26 10.65 3.98
CA ASN A 100 0.09 11.36 5.24
C ASN A 100 -0.74 12.62 5.03
N SER A 101 -0.33 13.43 4.06
CA SER A 101 -0.89 14.76 3.80
C SER A 101 -0.88 15.10 2.31
N ILE A 102 -1.81 15.98 1.92
CA ILE A 102 -1.82 16.66 0.63
C ILE A 102 -1.73 18.16 0.93
N SER A 103 -0.72 18.81 0.40
CA SER A 103 -0.45 20.24 0.58
C SER A 103 -0.46 21.00 -0.74
N MET A 104 -0.81 22.28 -0.65
CA MET A 104 -0.78 23.23 -1.76
C MET A 104 -0.19 24.56 -1.25
N ASN A 105 0.90 25.00 -1.87
CA ASN A 105 1.63 26.23 -1.51
C ASN A 105 1.98 26.34 -0.01
N GLY A 106 2.30 25.20 0.62
CA GLY A 106 2.60 25.12 2.06
C GLY A 106 1.38 25.11 2.98
N SER A 107 0.16 25.22 2.44
CA SER A 107 -1.09 25.00 3.18
C SER A 107 -1.46 23.51 3.12
N ILE A 108 -1.73 22.91 4.27
CA ILE A 108 -2.18 21.50 4.37
C ILE A 108 -3.68 21.48 4.07
N LEU A 109 -4.06 20.87 2.94
CA LEU A 109 -5.46 20.76 2.51
C LEU A 109 -6.17 19.59 3.19
N ALA A 110 -5.45 18.49 3.38
CA ALA A 110 -5.96 17.33 4.09
C ALA A 110 -4.81 16.54 4.73
N SER A 111 -4.99 16.17 5.99
CA SER A 111 -4.08 15.31 6.74
C SER A 111 -4.85 14.18 7.40
N THR A 112 -4.16 13.07 7.65
CA THR A 112 -4.70 12.01 8.49
C THR A 112 -4.82 12.56 9.91
N ALA A 113 -6.06 12.66 10.42
CA ALA A 113 -6.30 13.05 11.80
C ALA A 113 -5.58 12.06 12.74
N ALA A 114 -4.78 12.60 13.64
CA ALA A 114 -4.05 11.84 14.64
C ALA A 114 -4.99 10.92 15.43
N GLN A 115 -4.69 9.62 15.40
CA GLN A 115 -5.15 8.67 16.40
C GLN A 115 -3.92 8.27 17.22
N GLN A 116 -3.55 9.17 18.13
CA GLN A 116 -2.90 8.80 19.38
C GLN A 116 -4.04 8.77 20.39
N ASP A 117 -4.43 7.57 20.84
CA ASP A 117 -4.95 7.28 22.19
C ASP A 117 -5.38 5.80 22.27
N GLU A 118 -5.07 5.18 23.42
CA GLU A 118 -5.41 3.83 23.90
C GLU A 118 -4.60 2.64 23.34
N THR A 119 -3.51 2.31 24.03
CA THR A 119 -3.06 0.93 24.22
C THR A 119 -4.11 0.13 25.01
N PRO A 120 -4.61 -1.02 24.52
CA PRO A 120 -5.13 -2.05 25.39
C PRO A 120 -4.11 -3.18 25.50
N THR A 121 -3.42 -3.16 26.64
CA THR A 121 -3.11 -4.28 27.54
C THR A 121 -3.44 -5.69 27.04
N ALA A 122 -2.37 -6.51 27.03
CA ALA A 122 -2.30 -7.95 27.31
C ALA A 122 -3.39 -8.88 26.72
N TYR A 123 -2.98 -9.70 25.74
CA TYR A 123 -3.64 -10.97 25.48
C TYR A 123 -3.29 -11.94 26.62
N GLU A 124 -4.26 -12.25 27.47
CA GLU A 124 -4.20 -13.42 28.34
C GLU A 124 -4.28 -14.68 27.48
N THR A 125 -3.32 -15.58 27.68
CA THR A 125 -3.38 -16.98 27.28
C THR A 125 -4.57 -17.63 27.98
N THR A 126 -5.64 -17.95 27.25
CA THR A 126 -6.57 -19.01 27.69
C THR A 126 -6.11 -20.32 27.06
N GLU A 127 -5.51 -21.13 27.92
CA GLU A 127 -5.18 -22.53 27.71
C GLU A 127 -6.36 -23.32 27.13
N ALA A 128 -6.06 -24.20 26.18
CA ALA A 128 -6.99 -25.21 25.68
C ALA A 128 -7.23 -26.28 26.75
N PRO A 129 -8.48 -26.58 27.16
CA PRO A 129 -8.73 -27.79 27.93
C PRO A 129 -8.69 -29.01 27.01
N LYS A 130 -7.66 -29.82 27.23
CA LYS A 130 -7.56 -31.23 26.83
C LYS A 130 -8.75 -31.97 27.44
N THR A 131 -9.69 -32.47 26.64
CA THR A 131 -10.69 -33.44 27.12
C THR A 131 -10.12 -34.82 26.91
N GLU A 132 -9.87 -35.48 28.04
CA GLU A 132 -9.47 -36.87 28.17
C GLU A 132 -10.59 -37.80 27.72
N GLU A 133 -10.20 -38.81 26.95
CA GLU A 133 -11.01 -39.95 26.57
C GLU A 133 -11.01 -40.93 27.75
N THR A 134 -12.15 -41.05 28.44
CA THR A 134 -12.41 -42.15 29.37
C THR A 134 -13.68 -42.86 28.90
N ALA A 135 -13.50 -43.98 28.21
CA ALA A 135 -14.56 -44.94 27.94
C ALA A 135 -14.52 -46.04 29.00
N GLU A 136 -15.45 -45.99 29.96
CA GLU A 136 -15.76 -47.12 30.82
C GLU A 136 -17.29 -47.33 30.90
N ALA A 137 -17.69 -48.53 30.48
CA ALA A 137 -18.85 -49.34 30.87
C ALA A 137 -20.29 -48.79 30.80
N ALA A 138 -21.10 -49.42 29.94
CA ALA A 138 -22.47 -49.84 30.27
C ALA A 138 -22.83 -51.15 29.55
N SER A 139 -23.25 -52.12 30.34
CA SER A 139 -23.80 -53.43 30.02
C SER A 139 -25.29 -53.38 29.67
N GLU A 140 -25.71 -54.08 28.61
CA GLU A 140 -26.87 -55.00 28.53
C GLU A 140 -26.87 -55.75 27.20
#